data_AF-A0A4U5VU86-F1
#
_entry.id   AF-A0A4U5VU86-F1
#
_cell.length_a   1.000
_cell.length_b   1.000
_cell.length_c   1.000
_cell.angle_alpha   90.00
_cell.angle_beta   90.00
_cell.angle_gamma   90.00
#
_symmetry.space_group_name_H-M   'P 1'
#
loop_
_entity.id
_entity.type
_entity.pdbx_description
1 polymer ?
#
loop_
_entity_poly.entity_id
_entity_poly.type
_entity_poly.pdbx_seq_one_letter_code
_entity_poly.pdbx_strand_id
1 'polypeptide(L)'
;MTTTLSLVIWCALVALVLASKTERSVEEPCDSGQYTQGGECCQECPPGEGVVKKCGATQTVCAQCLDRVMTEKKKKNTESDESIQEELTYILNWTIYPDPAQLRQHFLNTISYVLDSGETFSENYSHTEQCRPCTECTGLMRMKTPCTDSNDAICICNYNFFFNMMSGQCEPCTVCPAGQGVYAHCEHDHDTVCEECMDDTYSDRESYLDPCLPCTICDEETEKQLAVCTPTSDSVCHNPLLPTYFAPTSDIGLSPPSFTNYFSPEGSDSPLPGGETTTSSAGSPHFLGHGLNENLIPIYCSILAAVVVGLVAYIVFKSGEGGWWTPA
;
A
#
# COMPACT_ATOMS: atom_id res chain seq x y z
N MET A 1 -27.57 -8.37 84.88
CA MET A 1 -26.24 -8.35 84.22
C MET A 1 -26.08 -9.42 83.13
N THR A 2 -27.08 -10.29 82.88
CA THR A 2 -27.01 -11.39 81.89
C THR A 2 -27.48 -11.00 80.48
N THR A 3 -28.30 -9.95 80.36
CA THR A 3 -28.85 -9.46 79.09
C THR A 3 -27.84 -8.66 78.26
N THR A 4 -26.95 -7.92 78.93
CA THR A 4 -25.87 -7.15 78.27
C THR A 4 -24.78 -8.07 77.73
N LEU A 5 -24.44 -9.15 78.44
CA LEU A 5 -23.48 -10.15 77.98
C LEU A 5 -23.95 -10.84 76.69
N SER A 6 -25.26 -11.16 76.62
CA SER A 6 -25.86 -11.82 75.47
C SER A 6 -25.83 -10.93 74.22
N LEU A 7 -26.08 -9.63 74.35
CA LEU A 7 -26.01 -8.67 73.25
C LEU A 7 -24.59 -8.48 72.71
N VAL A 8 -23.58 -8.44 73.59
CA VAL A 8 -22.18 -8.30 73.17
C VAL A 8 -21.70 -9.55 72.41
N ILE A 9 -22.09 -10.74 72.88
CA ILE A 9 -21.79 -12.00 72.19
C ILE A 9 -22.48 -12.04 70.82
N TRP A 10 -23.72 -11.56 70.74
CA TRP A 10 -24.45 -11.49 69.47
C TRP A 10 -23.81 -10.50 68.48
N CYS A 11 -23.42 -9.31 68.94
CA CYS A 11 -22.70 -8.35 68.11
C CYS A 11 -21.34 -8.90 67.66
N ALA A 12 -20.62 -9.62 68.51
CA ALA A 12 -19.34 -10.25 68.16
C ALA A 12 -19.51 -11.37 67.13
N LEU A 13 -20.55 -12.19 67.24
CA LEU A 13 -20.86 -13.23 66.26
C LEU A 13 -21.31 -12.64 64.91
N VAL A 14 -22.13 -11.58 64.93
CA VAL A 14 -22.52 -10.87 63.71
C VAL A 14 -21.31 -10.20 63.05
N ALA A 15 -20.39 -9.61 63.84
CA ALA A 15 -19.15 -9.05 63.31
C ALA A 15 -18.22 -10.12 62.72
N LEU A 16 -18.12 -11.30 63.34
CA LEU A 16 -17.37 -12.44 62.80
C LEU A 16 -17.95 -12.98 61.49
N VAL A 17 -19.28 -13.03 61.36
CA VAL A 17 -19.96 -13.45 60.12
C VAL A 17 -19.83 -12.41 59.01
N LEU A 18 -19.76 -11.11 59.35
CA LEU A 18 -19.50 -10.04 58.38
C LEU A 18 -18.02 -9.93 57.99
N ALA A 19 -17.10 -10.38 58.86
CA ALA A 19 -15.67 -10.42 58.58
C ALA A 19 -15.26 -11.63 57.72
N SER A 20 -16.08 -12.66 57.59
CA SER A 20 -15.92 -13.71 56.57
C SER A 20 -16.37 -13.21 55.20
N LYS A 21 -15.79 -12.10 54.74
CA LYS A 21 -15.74 -11.76 53.32
C LYS A 21 -14.68 -12.68 52.73
N THR A 22 -15.10 -13.88 52.32
CA THR A 22 -14.28 -14.71 51.44
C THR A 22 -14.11 -13.91 50.15
N GLU A 23 -12.96 -13.28 49.97
CA GLU A 23 -12.45 -12.90 48.66
C GLU A 23 -12.31 -14.19 47.87
N ARG A 24 -13.40 -14.58 47.20
CA ARG A 24 -13.33 -15.49 46.09
C ARG A 24 -12.51 -14.76 45.05
N SER A 25 -11.23 -15.11 44.93
CA SER A 25 -10.46 -14.81 43.73
C SER A 25 -11.34 -15.29 42.58
N VAL A 26 -11.85 -14.34 41.79
CA VAL A 26 -12.40 -14.66 40.49
C VAL A 26 -11.18 -15.17 39.73
N GLU A 27 -11.03 -16.49 39.70
CA GLU A 27 -10.10 -17.14 38.80
C GLU A 27 -10.62 -16.76 37.42
N GLU A 28 -9.92 -15.82 36.77
CA GLU A 28 -10.26 -15.47 35.40
C GLU A 28 -10.22 -16.77 34.59
N PRO A 29 -11.30 -17.06 33.85
CA PRO A 29 -11.31 -18.23 32.99
C PRO A 29 -10.14 -18.12 32.02
N CYS A 30 -9.26 -19.13 32.02
CA CYS A 30 -8.12 -19.19 31.13
C CYS A 30 -8.62 -19.35 29.69
N ASP A 31 -8.51 -18.29 28.87
CA ASP A 31 -9.02 -18.26 27.49
C ASP A 31 -8.43 -19.38 26.61
N SER A 32 -7.18 -19.79 26.88
CA SER A 32 -6.50 -20.88 26.18
C SER A 32 -6.93 -22.29 26.63
N GLY A 33 -7.65 -22.41 27.76
CA GLY A 33 -8.12 -23.68 28.33
C GLY A 33 -7.02 -24.67 28.72
N GLN A 34 -5.74 -24.25 28.76
CA GLN A 34 -4.59 -25.09 29.09
C GLN A 34 -3.72 -24.42 30.16
N TYR A 35 -3.01 -25.26 30.92
CA TYR A 35 -2.12 -24.82 32.01
C TYR A 35 -0.75 -25.48 31.91
N THR A 36 0.27 -24.76 32.38
CA THR A 36 1.61 -25.31 32.55
C THR A 36 1.64 -26.33 33.69
N GLN A 37 2.70 -27.14 33.77
CA GLN A 37 2.93 -28.02 34.94
C GLN A 37 3.04 -27.25 36.26
N GLY A 38 3.36 -25.95 36.21
CA GLY A 38 3.40 -25.05 37.36
C GLY A 38 2.02 -24.50 37.78
N GLY A 39 0.95 -24.82 37.04
CA GLY A 39 -0.41 -24.31 37.30
C GLY A 39 -0.70 -22.91 36.74
N GLU A 40 0.17 -22.39 35.87
CA GLU A 40 -0.02 -21.09 35.22
C GLU A 40 -0.83 -21.26 33.93
N CYS A 41 -1.74 -20.33 33.62
CA CYS A 41 -2.50 -20.36 32.36
C CYS A 41 -1.56 -20.20 31.15
N CYS A 42 -1.83 -20.94 30.08
CA CYS A 42 -1.01 -20.86 28.87
C CYS A 42 -1.20 -19.53 28.16
N GLN A 43 -0.11 -18.85 27.82
CA GLN A 43 -0.16 -17.57 27.10
C GLN A 43 -0.50 -17.80 25.62
N GLU A 44 -1.39 -16.99 25.07
CA GLU A 44 -1.71 -17.00 23.65
C GLU A 44 -0.80 -16.03 22.92
N CYS A 45 -0.26 -16.45 21.77
CA CYS A 45 0.48 -15.57 20.88
C CYS A 45 -0.51 -14.62 20.20
N PRO A 46 -0.24 -13.31 20.17
CA PRO A 46 -1.09 -12.34 19.49
C PRO A 46 -1.01 -12.49 17.96
N PRO A 47 -1.94 -11.88 17.21
CA PRO A 47 -1.80 -11.71 15.77
C PRO A 47 -0.45 -11.08 15.41
N GLY A 48 0.19 -11.56 14.36
CA GLY A 48 1.59 -11.21 14.05
C GLY A 48 2.62 -12.17 14.65
N GLU A 49 2.21 -13.03 15.59
CA GLU A 49 3.09 -14.03 16.21
C GLU A 49 2.51 -15.45 16.15
N GLY A 50 3.41 -16.43 16.03
CA GLY A 50 3.08 -17.85 15.99
C GLY A 50 3.86 -18.64 17.03
N VAL A 51 3.29 -19.78 17.42
CA VAL A 51 3.82 -20.63 18.49
C VAL A 51 5.01 -21.45 18.02
N VAL A 52 6.21 -21.14 18.52
CA VAL A 52 7.42 -21.95 18.26
C VAL A 52 7.48 -23.14 19.20
N LYS A 53 7.08 -22.95 20.47
CA LYS A 53 7.04 -24.00 21.47
C LYS A 53 5.69 -24.00 22.18
N LYS A 54 5.01 -25.15 22.14
CA LYS A 54 3.71 -25.33 22.79
C LYS A 54 3.84 -25.32 24.31
N CYS A 55 2.77 -24.91 24.97
CA CYS A 55 2.62 -24.95 26.42
C CYS A 55 2.71 -26.38 26.96
N GLY A 56 3.32 -26.55 28.14
CA GLY A 56 3.37 -27.85 28.82
C GLY A 56 4.24 -27.80 30.07
N ALA A 57 5.48 -28.28 29.99
CA ALA A 57 6.45 -28.12 31.08
C ALA A 57 6.89 -26.65 31.26
N THR A 58 6.86 -25.88 30.18
CA THR A 58 7.16 -24.44 30.15
C THR A 58 6.02 -23.69 29.50
N GLN A 59 6.01 -22.37 29.66
CA GLN A 59 5.06 -21.50 28.98
C GLN A 59 5.19 -21.58 27.44
N THR A 60 4.16 -21.16 26.72
CA THR A 60 4.23 -20.95 25.26
C THR A 60 5.35 -19.99 24.90
N VAL A 61 6.00 -20.26 23.78
CA VAL A 61 7.01 -19.36 23.21
C VAL A 61 6.54 -18.92 21.84
N CYS A 62 6.32 -17.62 21.70
CA CYS A 62 5.87 -16.98 20.49
C CYS A 62 7.05 -16.39 19.71
N ALA A 63 6.93 -16.33 18.38
CA ALA A 63 7.85 -15.61 17.52
C ALA A 63 7.09 -14.89 16.42
N GLN A 64 7.64 -13.76 15.96
CA GLN A 64 7.04 -12.96 14.90
C GLN A 64 6.97 -13.70 13.57
N CYS A 65 5.82 -13.54 12.92
CA CYS A 65 5.54 -14.04 11.59
C CYS A 65 5.90 -12.97 10.56
N LEU A 66 7.16 -12.80 10.15
CA LEU A 66 7.49 -12.28 8.82
C LEU A 66 9.00 -12.40 8.62
N ASP A 67 9.34 -13.18 7.60
CA ASP A 67 10.66 -13.29 6.99
C ASP A 67 11.79 -13.91 7.84
N ARG A 68 12.17 -15.17 7.52
CA ARG A 68 13.41 -15.80 8.03
C ARG A 68 14.65 -14.97 7.70
N VAL A 69 14.58 -14.11 6.68
CA VAL A 69 15.66 -13.21 6.24
C VAL A 69 16.11 -12.26 7.37
N MET A 70 15.22 -11.86 8.28
CA MET A 70 15.58 -11.01 9.43
C MET A 70 16.21 -11.82 10.57
N THR A 71 15.78 -13.06 10.79
CA THR A 71 16.29 -13.90 11.89
C THR A 71 17.70 -14.41 11.63
N GLU A 72 18.06 -14.71 10.38
CA GLU A 72 19.44 -15.06 10.04
C GLU A 72 20.38 -13.84 10.02
N LYS A 73 19.89 -12.66 9.59
CA LYS A 73 20.69 -11.42 9.62
C LYS A 73 20.94 -10.90 11.03
N LYS A 74 19.98 -11.05 11.95
CA LYS A 74 20.19 -10.65 13.36
C LYS A 74 21.19 -11.55 14.09
N LYS A 75 21.27 -12.84 13.72
CA LYS A 75 22.33 -13.74 14.26
C LYS A 75 23.72 -13.46 13.67
N LYS A 76 23.79 -12.86 12.47
CA LYS A 76 25.05 -12.45 11.82
C LYS A 76 25.52 -11.03 12.15
N ASN A 77 24.69 -10.17 12.73
CA ASN A 77 25.06 -8.81 13.10
C ASN A 77 25.69 -8.67 14.51
N THR A 78 26.12 -9.78 15.11
CA THR A 78 27.00 -9.77 16.29
C THR A 78 28.13 -10.78 16.14
N GLU A 79 28.69 -10.93 14.95
CA GLU A 79 30.07 -11.40 14.77
C GLU A 79 30.56 -10.85 13.42
N SER A 80 31.55 -9.97 13.51
CA SER A 80 32.32 -9.34 12.45
C SER A 80 32.48 -10.16 11.17
N ASP A 81 31.99 -9.61 10.05
CA ASP A 81 32.69 -9.34 8.78
C ASP A 81 33.66 -10.39 8.16
N GLU A 82 33.55 -11.68 8.50
CA GLU A 82 34.45 -12.72 7.95
C GLU A 82 33.73 -14.08 7.77
N SER A 83 32.63 -14.14 7.00
CA SER A 83 32.04 -15.45 6.61
C SER A 83 31.44 -15.53 5.21
N ILE A 84 31.22 -14.40 4.52
CA ILE A 84 30.68 -14.41 3.15
C ILE A 84 31.77 -14.78 2.12
N GLN A 85 33.06 -14.64 2.46
CA GLN A 85 34.16 -15.10 1.60
C GLN A 85 34.47 -16.61 1.75
N GLU A 86 34.14 -17.27 2.85
CA GLU A 86 34.37 -18.72 3.00
C GLU A 86 33.34 -19.58 2.23
N GLU A 87 32.06 -19.18 2.23
CA GLU A 87 30.98 -19.92 1.54
C GLU A 87 31.11 -19.88 0.00
N LEU A 88 31.51 -18.73 -0.57
CA LEU A 88 31.77 -18.63 -2.02
C LEU A 88 33.03 -19.38 -2.45
N THR A 89 34.00 -19.54 -1.55
CA THR A 89 35.19 -20.35 -1.80
C THR A 89 34.84 -21.84 -1.81
N TYR A 90 33.83 -22.28 -1.04
CA TYR A 90 33.31 -23.66 -1.05
C TYR A 90 32.49 -23.99 -2.31
N ILE A 91 31.75 -23.02 -2.85
CA ILE A 91 30.97 -23.16 -4.09
C ILE A 91 31.86 -23.12 -5.35
N LEU A 92 32.98 -22.38 -5.32
CA LEU A 92 33.93 -22.26 -6.43
C LEU A 92 35.07 -23.30 -6.41
N ASN A 93 35.24 -24.08 -5.34
CA ASN A 93 36.20 -25.18 -5.29
C ASN A 93 35.61 -26.44 -5.97
N TRP A 94 35.93 -26.58 -7.26
CA TRP A 94 35.61 -27.69 -8.17
C TRP A 94 36.16 -29.08 -7.76
N THR A 95 36.63 -29.26 -6.52
CA THR A 95 37.34 -30.45 -6.04
C THR A 95 36.57 -31.29 -5.03
N ILE A 96 35.37 -30.89 -4.61
CA ILE A 96 34.59 -31.58 -3.56
C ILE A 96 33.50 -32.51 -4.13
N TYR A 97 33.06 -32.32 -5.38
CA TYR A 97 32.03 -33.15 -6.01
C TYR A 97 32.57 -33.87 -7.26
N PRO A 98 32.80 -35.19 -7.20
CA PRO A 98 33.31 -35.95 -8.35
C PRO A 98 32.25 -36.22 -9.43
N ASP A 99 30.97 -35.86 -9.19
CA ASP A 99 29.84 -36.14 -10.08
C ASP A 99 28.97 -34.88 -10.31
N PRO A 100 28.77 -34.42 -11.57
CA PRO A 100 27.92 -33.28 -11.90
C PRO A 100 26.45 -33.43 -11.46
N ALA A 101 25.96 -34.66 -11.21
CA ALA A 101 24.61 -34.88 -10.69
C ALA A 101 24.44 -34.42 -9.23
N GLN A 102 25.46 -34.56 -8.38
CA GLN A 102 25.40 -34.11 -6.98
C GLN A 102 25.47 -32.59 -6.85
N LEU A 103 26.27 -31.94 -7.70
CA LEU A 103 26.31 -30.48 -7.77
C LEU A 103 24.95 -29.92 -8.19
N ARG A 104 24.29 -30.53 -9.18
CA ARG A 104 22.93 -30.14 -9.61
C ARG A 104 21.91 -30.33 -8.49
N GLN A 105 21.97 -31.42 -7.73
CA GLN A 105 21.03 -31.65 -6.62
C GLN A 105 21.28 -30.71 -5.44
N HIS A 106 22.53 -30.44 -5.08
CA HIS A 106 22.85 -29.46 -4.06
C HIS A 106 22.38 -28.07 -4.48
N PHE A 107 22.65 -27.66 -5.72
CA PHE A 107 22.19 -26.38 -6.26
C PHE A 107 20.65 -26.28 -6.29
N LEU A 108 19.94 -27.34 -6.67
CA LEU A 108 18.47 -27.39 -6.61
C LEU A 108 17.94 -27.36 -5.17
N ASN A 109 18.61 -28.00 -4.21
CA ASN A 109 18.22 -27.98 -2.80
C ASN A 109 18.48 -26.60 -2.17
N THR A 110 19.60 -25.95 -2.50
CA THR A 110 19.91 -24.57 -2.09
C THR A 110 18.94 -23.57 -2.73
N ILE A 111 18.62 -23.73 -4.02
CA ILE A 111 17.58 -22.94 -4.69
C ILE A 111 16.21 -23.20 -4.06
N SER A 112 15.85 -24.45 -3.75
CA SER A 112 14.59 -24.79 -3.06
C SER A 112 14.53 -24.19 -1.65
N TYR A 113 15.65 -24.11 -0.94
CA TYR A 113 15.73 -23.47 0.38
C TYR A 113 15.64 -21.94 0.30
N VAL A 114 16.13 -21.34 -0.79
CA VAL A 114 16.03 -19.91 -1.08
C VAL A 114 14.65 -19.53 -1.65
N LEU A 115 13.97 -20.46 -2.33
CA LEU A 115 12.60 -20.28 -2.85
C LEU A 115 11.51 -20.61 -1.83
N ASP A 116 11.85 -21.22 -0.69
CA ASP A 116 10.98 -21.43 0.48
C ASP A 116 11.04 -20.23 1.45
N SER A 117 11.50 -19.07 0.99
CA SER A 117 11.32 -17.78 1.68
C SER A 117 9.87 -17.30 1.52
N GLY A 118 8.92 -18.17 1.83
CA GLY A 118 7.51 -17.79 1.90
C GLY A 118 7.30 -16.84 3.07
N GLU A 119 6.61 -15.74 2.83
CA GLU A 119 6.09 -14.90 3.90
C GLU A 119 5.11 -15.74 4.75
N THR A 120 5.01 -15.46 6.05
CA THR A 120 4.12 -16.19 6.95
C THR A 120 3.31 -15.22 7.81
N PHE A 121 2.09 -15.57 8.19
CA PHE A 121 1.20 -14.72 8.97
C PHE A 121 0.46 -15.49 10.08
N SER A 122 -0.15 -14.77 11.01
CA SER A 122 -1.03 -15.28 12.08
C SER A 122 -2.11 -14.25 12.41
N GLU A 123 -3.39 -14.57 12.14
CA GLU A 123 -4.52 -13.63 12.27
C GLU A 123 -5.16 -13.59 13.66
N ASN A 124 -5.09 -14.70 14.40
CA ASN A 124 -5.84 -14.88 15.64
C ASN A 124 -4.90 -15.18 16.80
N TYR A 125 -5.39 -14.87 18.01
CA TYR A 125 -4.74 -15.30 19.24
C TYR A 125 -4.68 -16.82 19.31
N SER A 126 -3.50 -17.37 19.56
CA SER A 126 -3.34 -18.82 19.67
C SER A 126 -2.17 -19.25 20.53
N HIS A 127 -2.39 -20.23 21.40
CA HIS A 127 -1.34 -20.93 22.15
C HIS A 127 -0.84 -22.22 21.48
N THR A 128 -1.43 -22.60 20.34
CA THR A 128 -1.07 -23.84 19.63
C THR A 128 -0.69 -23.68 18.16
N GLU A 129 -1.16 -22.63 17.49
CA GLU A 129 -0.94 -22.42 16.06
C GLU A 129 0.40 -21.76 15.78
N GLN A 130 1.10 -22.30 14.78
CA GLN A 130 2.32 -21.73 14.22
C GLN A 130 1.96 -20.70 13.13
N CYS A 131 2.92 -19.85 12.77
CA CYS A 131 2.77 -18.98 11.61
C CYS A 131 2.42 -19.81 10.36
N ARG A 132 1.40 -19.36 9.63
CA ARG A 132 0.91 -20.01 8.40
C ARG A 132 1.58 -19.35 7.20
N PRO A 133 1.91 -20.10 6.13
CA PRO A 133 2.44 -19.49 4.91
C PRO A 133 1.36 -18.60 4.26
N CYS A 134 1.78 -17.45 3.75
CA CYS A 134 0.91 -16.55 3.01
C CYS A 134 0.43 -17.18 1.70
N THR A 135 -0.79 -16.84 1.30
CA THR A 135 -1.36 -17.20 0.00
C THR A 135 -0.58 -16.51 -1.12
N GLU A 136 -0.04 -17.30 -2.05
CA GLU A 136 0.64 -16.79 -3.23
C GLU A 136 -0.37 -16.54 -4.37
N CYS A 137 -0.50 -15.29 -4.80
CA CYS A 137 -1.36 -14.95 -5.94
C CYS A 137 -0.72 -15.42 -7.25
N THR A 138 -1.19 -16.54 -7.79
CA THR A 138 -0.69 -17.15 -9.03
C THR A 138 -1.71 -17.09 -10.17
N GLY A 139 -1.26 -17.30 -11.41
CA GLY A 139 -2.13 -17.35 -12.59
C GLY A 139 -2.68 -15.99 -13.03
N LEU A 140 -4.01 -15.87 -13.12
CA LEU A 140 -4.73 -14.65 -13.52
C LEU A 140 -5.14 -13.78 -12.33
N MET A 141 -4.52 -13.99 -11.18
CA MET A 141 -4.80 -13.26 -9.95
C MET A 141 -3.66 -12.28 -9.65
N ARG A 142 -4.00 -11.16 -9.03
CA ARG A 142 -3.06 -10.17 -8.50
C ARG A 142 -3.33 -9.93 -7.03
N MET A 143 -2.32 -9.46 -6.34
CA MET A 143 -2.40 -9.07 -4.94
C MET A 143 -3.17 -7.74 -4.81
N LYS A 144 -4.25 -7.74 -4.01
CA LYS A 144 -4.98 -6.53 -3.61
C LYS A 144 -4.40 -5.96 -2.32
N THR A 145 -4.21 -6.82 -1.33
CA THR A 145 -3.54 -6.49 -0.08
C THR A 145 -2.31 -7.39 0.07
N PRO A 146 -1.15 -6.81 0.40
CA PRO A 146 0.05 -7.60 0.64
C PRO A 146 -0.09 -8.48 1.87
N CYS A 147 0.71 -9.54 1.93
CA CYS A 147 0.79 -10.30 3.16
C CYS A 147 1.44 -9.44 4.25
N THR A 148 0.94 -9.58 5.47
CA THR A 148 1.49 -8.95 6.66
C THR A 148 1.68 -10.02 7.73
N ASP A 149 2.31 -9.68 8.84
CA ASP A 149 2.52 -10.63 9.92
C ASP A 149 1.21 -11.13 10.53
N SER A 150 0.21 -10.27 10.46
CA SER A 150 -1.08 -10.44 11.12
C SER A 150 -2.20 -10.81 10.16
N ASN A 151 -2.00 -10.77 8.84
CA ASN A 151 -3.07 -11.00 7.86
C ASN A 151 -2.50 -11.62 6.58
N ASP A 152 -3.28 -12.52 5.98
CA ASP A 152 -2.95 -13.12 4.69
C ASP A 152 -2.98 -12.09 3.54
N ALA A 153 -2.31 -12.44 2.43
CA ALA A 153 -2.47 -11.74 1.17
C ALA A 153 -3.85 -12.01 0.56
N ILE A 154 -4.53 -10.94 0.13
CA ILE A 154 -5.81 -11.06 -0.57
C ILE A 154 -5.55 -11.02 -2.07
N CYS A 155 -5.88 -12.10 -2.76
CA CYS A 155 -5.77 -12.23 -4.21
C CYS A 155 -7.11 -11.93 -4.90
N ILE A 156 -7.08 -11.07 -5.91
CA ILE A 156 -8.23 -10.75 -6.78
C ILE A 156 -7.87 -10.98 -8.24
N CYS A 157 -8.84 -10.99 -9.15
CA CYS A 157 -8.52 -11.09 -10.57
C CYS A 157 -7.62 -9.93 -11.04
N ASN A 158 -6.71 -10.25 -11.96
CA ASN A 158 -5.77 -9.29 -12.52
C ASN A 158 -6.50 -8.21 -13.33
N TYR A 159 -5.79 -7.16 -13.72
CA TYR A 159 -6.34 -6.13 -14.61
C TYR A 159 -6.87 -6.75 -15.90
N ASN A 160 -8.03 -6.26 -16.35
CA ASN A 160 -8.77 -6.79 -17.50
C ASN A 160 -9.35 -8.20 -17.29
N PHE A 161 -9.48 -8.64 -16.03
CA PHE A 161 -10.22 -9.85 -15.67
C PHE A 161 -11.18 -9.59 -14.51
N PHE A 162 -12.34 -10.24 -14.55
CA PHE A 162 -13.32 -10.25 -13.47
C PHE A 162 -13.55 -11.68 -12.96
N PHE A 163 -14.01 -11.82 -11.72
CA PHE A 163 -14.30 -13.12 -11.14
C PHE A 163 -15.71 -13.59 -11.52
N ASN A 164 -15.80 -14.64 -12.34
CA ASN A 164 -17.09 -15.22 -12.70
C ASN A 164 -17.49 -16.27 -11.65
N MET A 165 -18.55 -15.99 -10.88
CA MET A 165 -19.05 -16.89 -9.84
C MET A 165 -19.59 -18.24 -10.40
N MET A 166 -19.98 -18.29 -11.67
CA MET A 166 -20.51 -19.51 -12.29
C MET A 166 -19.39 -20.48 -12.68
N SER A 167 -18.28 -19.97 -13.21
CA SER A 167 -17.11 -20.79 -13.59
C SER A 167 -16.09 -20.94 -12.46
N GLY A 168 -16.18 -20.11 -11.42
CA GLY A 168 -15.26 -20.07 -10.28
C GLY A 168 -13.86 -19.59 -10.67
N GLN A 169 -13.73 -18.86 -11.77
CA GLN A 169 -12.45 -18.49 -12.38
C GLN A 169 -12.45 -17.02 -12.82
N CYS A 170 -11.25 -16.47 -13.00
CA CYS A 170 -11.06 -15.14 -13.57
C CYS A 170 -11.23 -15.21 -15.09
N GLU A 171 -12.20 -14.47 -15.61
CA GLU A 171 -12.51 -14.36 -17.04
C GLU A 171 -12.11 -12.99 -17.57
N PRO A 172 -11.66 -12.88 -18.83
CA PRO A 172 -11.30 -11.60 -19.40
C PRO A 172 -12.53 -10.69 -19.50
N CYS A 173 -12.33 -9.40 -19.26
CA CYS A 173 -13.39 -8.41 -19.38
C CYS A 173 -13.93 -8.33 -20.82
N THR A 174 -15.23 -8.13 -20.95
CA THR A 174 -15.89 -7.85 -22.21
C THR A 174 -15.44 -6.49 -22.75
N VAL A 175 -15.11 -6.45 -24.04
CA VAL A 175 -14.76 -5.22 -24.75
C VAL A 175 -16.02 -4.72 -25.46
N CYS A 176 -16.34 -3.44 -25.30
CA CYS A 176 -17.47 -2.84 -26.00
C CYS A 176 -17.07 -2.54 -27.45
N PRO A 177 -17.81 -3.06 -28.45
CA PRO A 177 -17.52 -2.82 -29.86
C PRO A 177 -17.84 -1.39 -30.28
N ALA A 178 -17.36 -0.98 -31.46
CA ALA A 178 -17.74 0.31 -32.04
C ALA A 178 -19.28 0.42 -32.15
N GLY A 179 -19.83 1.59 -31.82
CA GLY A 179 -21.28 1.77 -31.64
C GLY A 179 -21.78 1.55 -30.22
N GLN A 180 -20.95 0.97 -29.34
CA GLN A 180 -21.24 0.78 -27.93
C GLN A 180 -20.15 1.44 -27.07
N GLY A 181 -20.56 2.01 -25.95
CA GLY A 181 -19.69 2.61 -24.95
C GLY A 181 -19.74 1.86 -23.64
N VAL A 182 -18.72 2.06 -22.80
CA VAL A 182 -18.67 1.49 -21.45
C VAL A 182 -19.60 2.26 -20.53
N TYR A 183 -20.63 1.61 -20.03
CA TYR A 183 -21.53 2.13 -19.00
C TYR A 183 -20.97 1.88 -17.60
N ALA A 184 -20.48 0.67 -17.34
CA ALA A 184 -19.79 0.30 -16.11
C ALA A 184 -18.46 -0.38 -16.45
N HIS A 185 -17.39 0.11 -15.84
CA HIS A 185 -16.05 -0.44 -16.05
C HIS A 185 -15.92 -1.83 -15.45
N CYS A 186 -15.09 -2.66 -16.08
CA CYS A 186 -14.74 -3.94 -15.50
C CYS A 186 -13.98 -3.77 -14.18
N GLU A 187 -14.44 -4.45 -13.14
CA GLU A 187 -13.73 -4.56 -11.87
C GLU A 187 -13.43 -6.03 -11.55
N HIS A 188 -12.80 -6.28 -10.41
CA HIS A 188 -12.41 -7.65 -10.05
C HIS A 188 -13.60 -8.57 -9.76
N ASP A 189 -14.79 -8.01 -9.51
CA ASP A 189 -16.02 -8.70 -9.09
C ASP A 189 -17.12 -8.68 -10.16
N HIS A 190 -17.02 -7.84 -11.18
CA HIS A 190 -18.01 -7.75 -12.25
C HIS A 190 -17.39 -7.36 -13.60
N ASP A 191 -18.03 -7.83 -14.66
CA ASP A 191 -17.62 -7.57 -16.04
C ASP A 191 -17.97 -6.15 -16.50
N THR A 192 -17.34 -5.71 -17.58
CA THR A 192 -17.73 -4.49 -18.31
C THR A 192 -19.20 -4.58 -18.73
N VAL A 193 -19.95 -3.50 -18.49
CA VAL A 193 -21.31 -3.34 -19.02
C VAL A 193 -21.26 -2.35 -20.16
N CYS A 194 -21.66 -2.81 -21.35
CA CYS A 194 -21.73 -1.98 -22.56
C CYS A 194 -23.15 -1.45 -22.78
N GLU A 195 -23.24 -0.19 -23.23
CA GLU A 195 -24.48 0.42 -23.68
C GLU A 195 -24.36 0.87 -25.14
N GLU A 196 -25.48 0.90 -25.85
CA GLU A 196 -25.52 1.44 -27.20
C GLU A 196 -25.45 2.97 -27.15
N CYS A 197 -24.64 3.57 -28.03
CA CYS A 197 -24.56 5.02 -28.13
C CYS A 197 -25.85 5.56 -28.78
N MET A 198 -26.66 6.23 -27.96
CA MET A 198 -27.88 6.93 -28.37
C MET A 198 -27.66 8.45 -28.27
N ASP A 199 -28.52 9.24 -28.93
CA ASP A 199 -28.61 10.70 -28.77
C ASP A 199 -27.30 11.50 -28.92
N ASP A 200 -26.91 11.84 -30.16
CA ASP A 200 -25.73 12.67 -30.45
C ASP A 200 -24.44 12.21 -29.73
N THR A 201 -24.27 10.90 -29.57
CA THR A 201 -23.04 10.27 -29.08
C THR A 201 -22.53 9.18 -30.03
N TYR A 202 -21.23 8.86 -29.94
CA TYR A 202 -20.57 7.85 -30.75
C TYR A 202 -19.43 7.13 -30.02
N SER A 203 -19.05 5.96 -30.53
CA SER A 203 -17.87 5.20 -30.14
C SER A 203 -17.24 4.60 -31.41
N ASP A 204 -16.05 5.08 -31.77
CA ASP A 204 -15.34 4.75 -33.04
C ASP A 204 -14.43 3.52 -32.96
N ARG A 205 -14.20 3.01 -31.75
CA ARG A 205 -13.23 1.96 -31.46
C ARG A 205 -13.75 1.00 -30.40
N GLU A 206 -13.18 -0.19 -30.40
CA GLU A 206 -13.47 -1.17 -29.36
C GLU A 206 -12.69 -0.80 -28.08
N SER A 207 -13.37 -0.72 -26.94
CA SER A 207 -12.77 -0.31 -25.67
C SER A 207 -13.42 -0.97 -24.46
N TYR A 208 -12.63 -1.16 -23.40
CA TYR A 208 -13.10 -1.59 -22.07
C TYR A 208 -13.12 -0.44 -21.06
N LEU A 209 -12.72 0.77 -21.48
CA LEU A 209 -12.72 1.98 -20.65
C LEU A 209 -13.56 3.13 -21.22
N ASP A 210 -13.68 3.23 -22.54
CA ASP A 210 -14.22 4.44 -23.15
C ASP A 210 -15.76 4.42 -23.16
N PRO A 211 -16.44 5.39 -22.53
CA PRO A 211 -17.89 5.56 -22.64
C PRO A 211 -18.27 6.15 -24.01
N CYS A 212 -19.57 6.23 -24.30
CA CYS A 212 -20.05 6.93 -25.50
C CYS A 212 -19.64 8.40 -25.45
N LEU A 213 -18.95 8.86 -26.51
CA LEU A 213 -18.42 10.21 -26.61
C LEU A 213 -19.45 11.13 -27.28
N PRO A 214 -19.60 12.39 -26.85
CA PRO A 214 -20.49 13.33 -27.50
C PRO A 214 -19.99 13.67 -28.91
N CYS A 215 -20.91 13.77 -29.86
CA CYS A 215 -20.60 14.18 -31.23
C CYS A 215 -20.19 15.66 -31.29
N THR A 216 -19.32 15.99 -32.22
CA THR A 216 -18.99 17.36 -32.59
C THR A 216 -20.21 18.04 -33.22
N ILE A 217 -20.58 19.21 -32.71
CA ILE A 217 -21.69 20.02 -33.23
C ILE A 217 -21.12 21.06 -34.20
N CYS A 218 -21.53 20.99 -35.47
CA CYS A 218 -21.13 21.98 -36.48
C CYS A 218 -22.03 23.21 -36.38
N ASP A 219 -21.42 24.40 -36.36
CA ASP A 219 -22.15 25.67 -36.42
C ASP A 219 -22.67 25.92 -37.83
N GLU A 220 -24.00 25.98 -38.00
CA GLU A 220 -24.66 26.14 -39.30
C GLU A 220 -24.28 27.43 -40.03
N GLU A 221 -23.81 28.46 -39.32
CA GLU A 221 -23.43 29.74 -39.92
C GLU A 221 -22.00 29.76 -40.46
N THR A 222 -21.09 28.98 -39.87
CA THR A 222 -19.65 29.06 -40.13
C THR A 222 -19.06 27.77 -40.70
N GLU A 223 -19.72 26.63 -40.50
CA GLU A 223 -19.21 25.31 -40.86
C GLU A 223 -20.26 24.51 -41.63
N LYS A 224 -19.78 23.74 -42.61
CA LYS A 224 -20.60 22.80 -43.36
C LYS A 224 -20.39 21.41 -42.80
N GLN A 225 -21.46 20.76 -42.37
CA GLN A 225 -21.43 19.34 -42.01
C GLN A 225 -21.22 18.49 -43.27
N LEU A 226 -20.10 17.76 -43.33
CA LEU A 226 -19.77 16.84 -44.42
C LEU A 226 -20.23 15.42 -44.14
N ALA A 227 -20.24 15.02 -42.86
CA ALA A 227 -20.77 13.75 -42.40
C ALA A 227 -21.60 13.97 -41.14
N VAL A 228 -22.76 13.33 -41.09
CA VAL A 228 -23.64 13.33 -39.91
C VAL A 228 -23.09 12.39 -38.84
N CYS A 229 -23.40 12.68 -37.57
CA CYS A 229 -23.00 11.77 -36.51
C CYS A 229 -23.74 10.43 -36.60
N THR A 230 -23.05 9.36 -36.28
CA THR A 230 -23.63 8.01 -36.13
C THR A 230 -23.14 7.41 -34.82
N PRO A 231 -23.79 6.36 -34.27
CA PRO A 231 -23.28 5.68 -33.07
C PRO A 231 -21.83 5.19 -33.19
N THR A 232 -21.33 4.99 -34.41
CA THR A 232 -19.98 4.50 -34.69
C THR A 232 -18.98 5.56 -35.15
N SER A 233 -19.41 6.80 -35.40
CA SER A 233 -18.54 7.82 -36.00
C SER A 233 -18.98 9.24 -35.67
N ASP A 234 -18.01 10.10 -35.39
CA ASP A 234 -18.26 11.52 -35.17
C ASP A 234 -18.82 12.23 -36.41
N SER A 235 -19.46 13.37 -36.17
CA SER A 235 -19.82 14.33 -37.19
C SER A 235 -18.58 15.08 -37.69
N VAL A 236 -18.51 15.34 -39.00
CA VAL A 236 -17.34 15.98 -39.63
C VAL A 236 -17.73 17.38 -40.10
N CYS A 237 -17.17 18.40 -39.46
CA CYS A 237 -17.38 19.79 -39.80
C CYS A 237 -16.27 20.31 -40.72
N HIS A 238 -16.64 21.08 -41.73
CA HIS A 238 -15.70 21.74 -42.63
C HIS A 238 -15.94 23.23 -42.64
N ASN A 239 -14.93 23.99 -42.24
CA ASN A 239 -14.95 25.45 -42.29
C ASN A 239 -14.31 25.94 -43.61
N PRO A 240 -15.11 26.46 -44.57
CA PRO A 240 -14.59 26.94 -45.85
C PRO A 240 -13.81 28.27 -45.75
N LEU A 241 -13.82 28.94 -44.59
CA LEU A 241 -13.12 30.20 -44.34
C LEU A 241 -11.76 30.01 -43.65
N LEU A 242 -11.47 28.80 -43.15
CA LEU A 242 -10.14 28.44 -42.65
C LEU A 242 -9.29 27.85 -43.78
N PRO A 243 -8.12 28.43 -44.10
CA PRO A 243 -7.22 27.81 -45.06
C PRO A 243 -6.71 26.48 -44.50
N THR A 244 -6.94 25.39 -45.23
CA THR A 244 -6.28 24.11 -44.99
C THR A 244 -4.78 24.24 -45.27
N TYR A 245 -4.01 24.77 -44.32
CA TYR A 245 -2.56 24.73 -44.36
C TYR A 245 -2.08 23.34 -43.92
N PHE A 246 -2.32 22.32 -44.74
CA PHE A 246 -1.40 21.19 -44.78
C PHE A 246 -0.18 21.67 -45.58
N ALA A 247 0.86 22.12 -44.88
CA ALA A 247 2.18 22.10 -45.47
C ALA A 247 2.58 20.61 -45.59
N PRO A 248 2.77 20.06 -46.80
CA PRO A 248 3.40 18.77 -46.93
C PRO A 248 4.87 18.98 -46.57
N THR A 249 5.31 18.49 -45.41
CA THR A 249 6.76 18.34 -45.15
C THR A 249 7.25 17.14 -45.95
N SER A 250 7.42 17.35 -47.24
CA SER A 250 8.28 16.53 -48.08
C SER A 250 9.72 16.98 -47.83
N ASP A 251 10.51 16.09 -47.24
CA ASP A 251 11.98 16.00 -47.33
C ASP A 251 12.80 17.30 -47.28
N ILE A 252 13.27 17.68 -46.08
CA ILE A 252 14.64 18.20 -45.92
C ILE A 252 15.26 17.49 -44.71
N GLY A 253 16.29 16.69 -44.98
CA GLY A 253 17.01 15.93 -43.98
C GLY A 253 17.92 16.76 -43.06
N LEU A 254 18.34 16.08 -41.98
CA LEU A 254 19.61 16.21 -41.25
C LEU A 254 19.98 17.62 -40.72
N SER A 255 19.60 17.89 -39.46
CA SER A 255 20.49 18.24 -38.31
C SER A 255 19.77 19.13 -37.28
N PRO A 256 20.00 18.95 -35.96
CA PRO A 256 19.50 19.87 -34.94
C PRO A 256 20.48 21.03 -34.76
N PRO A 257 20.06 22.32 -34.81
CA PRO A 257 20.88 23.38 -34.28
C PRO A 257 20.66 23.50 -32.77
N SER A 258 21.77 23.44 -32.04
CA SER A 258 21.88 23.83 -30.65
C SER A 258 21.47 25.29 -30.48
N PHE A 259 20.44 25.56 -29.69
CA PHE A 259 20.09 26.92 -29.30
C PHE A 259 20.81 27.26 -28.00
N THR A 260 21.92 27.97 -28.17
CA THR A 260 22.68 28.65 -27.12
C THR A 260 21.84 29.74 -26.46
N ASN A 261 21.82 29.73 -25.14
CA ASN A 261 21.41 30.81 -24.27
C ASN A 261 22.03 32.17 -24.70
N TYR A 262 21.18 33.19 -24.86
CA TYR A 262 21.59 34.59 -24.75
C TYR A 262 20.49 35.40 -24.03
N PHE A 263 20.77 35.66 -22.75
CA PHE A 263 20.39 36.82 -21.92
C PHE A 263 20.38 38.14 -22.77
N SER A 264 19.58 39.20 -22.57
CA SER A 264 18.91 39.80 -21.39
C SER A 264 18.18 41.13 -21.86
N PRO A 265 17.84 42.12 -21.00
CA PRO A 265 16.57 42.30 -20.27
C PRO A 265 15.92 43.69 -20.49
N GLU A 266 14.69 43.93 -20.03
CA GLU A 266 14.12 45.26 -19.72
C GLU A 266 12.77 44.98 -19.02
N GLY A 267 12.32 45.58 -17.93
CA GLY A 267 12.79 46.64 -17.06
C GLY A 267 11.56 47.06 -16.21
N SER A 268 11.76 47.15 -14.90
CA SER A 268 11.05 47.96 -13.88
C SER A 268 9.55 48.30 -14.05
N ASP A 269 8.71 47.89 -13.07
CA ASP A 269 8.21 48.80 -12.01
C ASP A 269 7.05 48.17 -11.21
N SER A 270 7.23 48.13 -9.89
CA SER A 270 6.15 47.97 -8.89
C SER A 270 5.52 49.34 -8.60
N PRO A 271 4.25 49.43 -8.15
CA PRO A 271 4.01 49.43 -6.69
C PRO A 271 2.66 48.82 -6.21
N LEU A 272 2.71 48.27 -4.99
CA LEU A 272 1.61 47.96 -4.05
C LEU A 272 1.08 49.28 -3.39
N PRO A 273 0.15 49.32 -2.40
CA PRO A 273 -0.93 48.41 -1.95
C PRO A 273 -2.30 49.12 -1.77
N GLY A 274 -3.36 48.35 -1.50
CA GLY A 274 -4.38 48.80 -0.54
C GLY A 274 -5.79 48.27 -0.73
N GLY A 275 -6.37 47.76 0.36
CA GLY A 275 -7.79 47.95 0.65
C GLY A 275 -8.67 46.71 0.55
N GLU A 276 -8.97 46.14 1.71
CA GLU A 276 -9.95 45.09 1.97
C GLU A 276 -11.40 45.54 1.64
N THR A 277 -12.33 44.58 1.49
CA THR A 277 -13.65 44.49 2.19
C THR A 277 -14.77 43.86 1.32
N THR A 278 -15.11 42.61 1.65
CA THR A 278 -16.44 41.94 1.65
C THR A 278 -17.40 41.98 0.43
N THR A 279 -17.76 40.80 -0.08
CA THR A 279 -19.10 40.15 0.12
C THR A 279 -19.44 39.23 -1.07
N SER A 280 -19.96 38.06 -0.70
CA SER A 280 -20.43 36.91 -1.49
C SER A 280 -21.41 37.17 -2.63
N SER A 281 -21.22 36.47 -3.76
CA SER A 281 -22.28 35.64 -4.38
C SER A 281 -21.65 34.65 -5.37
N ALA A 282 -22.21 33.45 -5.42
CA ALA A 282 -21.67 32.26 -6.09
C ALA A 282 -21.88 32.27 -7.61
N GLY A 283 -20.87 31.81 -8.35
CA GLY A 283 -20.95 31.46 -9.77
C GLY A 283 -19.66 30.78 -10.27
N SER A 284 -19.74 29.46 -10.51
CA SER A 284 -18.82 28.59 -11.26
C SER A 284 -17.42 28.29 -10.69
N PRO A 285 -17.05 27.02 -10.40
CA PRO A 285 -15.65 26.66 -10.21
C PRO A 285 -14.97 26.55 -11.58
N HIS A 286 -14.21 27.57 -11.94
CA HIS A 286 -13.25 27.50 -13.03
C HIS A 286 -12.18 26.45 -12.72
N PHE A 287 -11.95 25.62 -13.74
CA PHE A 287 -10.93 24.57 -13.84
C PHE A 287 -9.54 25.13 -13.51
N LEU A 288 -9.03 24.87 -12.30
CA LEU A 288 -7.63 25.13 -11.95
C LEU A 288 -6.79 23.92 -12.37
N GLY A 289 -6.42 23.91 -13.64
CA GLY A 289 -5.63 22.84 -14.27
C GLY A 289 -4.48 23.37 -15.10
N HIS A 290 -3.73 24.36 -14.62
CA HIS A 290 -2.42 24.70 -15.20
C HIS A 290 -1.61 25.52 -14.19
N GLY A 291 -0.55 24.96 -13.60
CA GLY A 291 0.38 25.75 -12.77
C GLY A 291 1.07 25.05 -11.59
N LEU A 292 1.17 23.71 -11.55
CA LEU A 292 1.87 23.01 -10.45
C LEU A 292 3.40 22.89 -10.63
N ASN A 293 3.98 23.36 -11.74
CA ASN A 293 5.41 23.21 -12.01
C ASN A 293 6.23 24.52 -11.91
N GLU A 294 5.60 25.67 -11.66
CA GLU A 294 6.29 26.96 -11.55
C GLU A 294 6.67 27.32 -10.10
N ASN A 295 6.04 26.65 -9.14
CA ASN A 295 6.24 26.90 -7.70
C ASN A 295 6.92 25.72 -6.97
N LEU A 296 7.24 24.63 -7.67
CA LEU A 296 7.81 23.44 -7.04
C LEU A 296 9.25 23.67 -6.55
N ILE A 297 10.04 24.43 -7.32
CA ILE A 297 11.44 24.76 -7.03
C ILE A 297 11.58 25.69 -5.80
N PRO A 298 10.84 26.82 -5.68
CA PRO A 298 10.96 27.69 -4.51
C PRO A 298 10.46 27.04 -3.21
N ILE A 299 9.41 26.21 -3.28
CA ILE A 299 8.90 25.46 -2.12
C ILE A 299 9.95 24.47 -1.61
N TYR A 300 10.63 23.76 -2.52
CA TYR A 300 11.70 22.84 -2.15
C TYR A 300 12.88 23.55 -1.48
N CYS A 301 13.28 24.73 -1.98
CA CYS A 301 14.34 25.53 -1.38
C CYS A 301 13.98 26.05 0.03
N SER A 302 12.72 26.43 0.28
CA SER A 302 12.28 26.85 1.62
C SER A 302 12.30 25.69 2.63
N ILE A 303 11.86 24.51 2.20
CA ILE A 303 11.85 23.32 3.06
C ILE A 303 13.28 22.85 3.35
N LEU A 304 14.16 22.81 2.34
CA LEU A 304 15.56 22.45 2.53
C LEU A 304 16.29 23.43 3.46
N ALA A 305 16.04 24.74 3.34
CA ALA A 305 16.61 25.73 4.25
C ALA A 305 16.16 25.52 5.70
N ALA A 306 14.88 25.22 5.93
CA ALA A 306 14.35 24.95 7.26
C ALA A 306 14.98 23.68 7.88
N VAL A 307 15.16 22.61 7.09
CA VAL A 307 15.80 21.37 7.54
C VAL A 307 17.27 21.61 7.90
N VAL A 308 18.01 22.40 7.10
CA VAL A 308 19.41 22.74 7.39
C VAL A 308 19.53 23.57 8.66
N VAL A 309 18.68 24.58 8.86
CA VAL A 309 18.68 25.38 10.10
C VAL A 309 18.33 24.52 11.32
N GLY A 310 17.37 23.60 11.18
CA GLY A 310 17.02 22.65 12.23
C GLY A 310 18.18 21.71 12.61
N LEU A 311 18.92 21.19 11.62
CA LEU A 311 20.10 20.36 11.84
C LEU A 311 21.24 21.14 12.51
N VAL A 312 21.49 22.39 12.10
CA VAL A 312 22.51 23.24 12.73
C VAL A 312 22.12 23.55 14.17
N ALA A 313 20.85 23.89 14.44
CA ALA A 313 20.36 24.11 15.80
C ALA A 313 20.48 22.85 16.66
N TYR A 314 20.13 21.68 16.12
CA TYR A 314 20.27 20.39 16.80
C TYR A 314 21.74 20.08 17.12
N ILE A 315 22.66 20.32 16.18
CA ILE A 315 24.09 20.12 16.40
C ILE A 315 24.60 21.09 17.48
N VAL A 316 24.20 22.36 17.46
CA VAL A 316 24.59 23.34 18.50
C VAL A 316 24.02 22.94 19.87
N PHE A 317 22.76 22.50 19.93
CA PHE A 317 22.14 22.07 21.18
C PHE A 317 22.82 20.82 21.73
N LYS A 318 23.08 19.84 20.87
CA LYS A 318 23.81 18.61 21.20
C LYS A 318 25.28 18.86 21.55
N SER A 319 25.87 19.94 21.01
CA SER A 319 27.22 20.41 21.37
C SER A 319 27.22 21.21 22.68
N GLY A 320 26.06 21.77 23.08
CA GLY A 320 25.86 22.52 24.32
C GLY A 320 25.59 21.65 25.55
N GLU A 321 25.15 20.41 25.38
CA GLU A 321 24.94 19.45 26.48
C GLU A 321 26.22 18.70 26.89
N GLY A 322 27.39 19.13 26.41
CA GLY A 322 28.71 18.63 26.84
C GLY A 322 29.32 19.39 28.03
N GLY A 323 28.67 20.42 28.57
CA GLY A 323 29.31 21.29 29.56
C GLY A 323 28.36 22.03 30.47
N TRP A 324 27.80 21.33 31.47
CA TRP A 324 27.67 21.72 32.89
C TRP A 324 26.52 20.96 33.53
N TRP A 325 26.84 19.88 34.25
CA TRP A 325 26.21 19.49 35.52
C TRP A 325 27.21 18.62 36.27
N THR A 326 28.15 19.25 36.98
CA THR A 326 28.80 18.61 38.13
C THR A 326 27.93 18.89 39.36
N PRO A 327 27.32 17.89 40.01
CA PRO A 327 26.69 18.10 41.30
C PRO A 327 27.77 18.14 42.41
N ALA A 328 27.73 19.19 43.22
CA ALA A 328 28.27 19.23 44.58
C ALA A 328 27.12 19.53 45.53
#